data_AF-A0A1V3TRT4-F1
#
_entry.id   AF-A0A1V3TRT4-F1
#
_cell.length_a   1.000
_cell.length_b   1.000
_cell.length_c   1.000
_cell.angle_alpha   90.00
_cell.angle_beta   90.00
_cell.angle_gamma   90.00
#
_symmetry.space_group_name_H-M   'P 1'
#
loop_
_entity.id
_entity.type
_entity.pdbx_description
1 polymer ?
#
loop_
_entity_poly.entity_id
_entity_poly.type
_entity_poly.pdbx_seq_one_letter_code
_entity_poly.pdbx_strand_id
1 'polypeptide(L)'
;MCDFILNEISAEYRAFFKIETNLAATSEVVHSIQAFSQAVDLLFARIQPEKVVSCIFGFRELNINFSGLELNYALIQPTLHFTLAHNIIFFDVINSIDKPFDVQVANYLEELIHAFMNTSDEIFTHQIVELVLPSVSYLDGCFQLR
;
A
#
# COMPACT_ATOMS: atom_id res chain seq x y z
N MET A 1 -14.85 5.24 -10.06
CA MET A 1 -15.07 4.73 -8.68
C MET A 1 -13.79 4.74 -7.85
N CYS A 2 -12.60 4.51 -8.45
CA CYS A 2 -11.30 4.70 -7.79
C CYS A 2 -10.77 6.15 -7.80
N ASP A 3 -11.52 7.11 -8.37
CA ASP A 3 -11.07 8.49 -8.59
C ASP A 3 -10.67 9.20 -7.28
N PHE A 4 -11.32 8.88 -6.17
CA PHE A 4 -10.97 9.44 -4.87
C PHE A 4 -9.57 9.02 -4.41
N ILE A 5 -9.12 7.80 -4.76
CA ILE A 5 -7.77 7.33 -4.43
C ILE A 5 -6.73 8.05 -5.29
N LEU A 6 -7.00 8.13 -6.60
CA LEU A 6 -6.11 8.82 -7.54
C LEU A 6 -5.98 10.31 -7.22
N ASN A 7 -7.02 10.94 -6.66
CA ASN A 7 -7.00 12.35 -6.29
C ASN A 7 -6.06 12.66 -5.13
N GLU A 8 -5.84 11.72 -4.21
CA GLU A 8 -4.89 11.90 -3.11
C GLU A 8 -3.44 11.80 -3.62
N ILE A 9 -3.17 10.94 -4.62
CA ILE A 9 -1.82 10.77 -5.19
C ILE A 9 -1.42 12.03 -5.98
N SER A 10 -0.19 12.51 -5.76
CA SER A 10 0.46 13.55 -6.54
C SER A 10 0.35 13.29 -8.05
N ALA A 11 -0.09 14.29 -8.83
CA ALA A 11 -0.50 14.12 -10.23
C ALA A 11 0.58 13.49 -11.12
N GLU A 12 1.83 13.87 -10.89
CA GLU A 12 3.02 13.35 -11.56
C GLU A 12 3.30 11.85 -11.30
N TYR A 13 2.78 11.29 -10.21
CA TYR A 13 2.99 9.88 -9.85
C TYR A 13 1.85 8.96 -10.26
N ARG A 14 0.67 9.51 -10.60
CA ARG A 14 -0.54 8.73 -10.92
C ARG A 14 -0.33 7.72 -12.06
N ALA A 15 0.52 8.04 -13.03
CA ALA A 15 0.79 7.17 -14.18
C ALA A 15 1.46 5.83 -13.81
N PHE A 16 2.08 5.74 -12.63
CA PHE A 16 2.74 4.53 -12.15
C PHE A 16 1.80 3.56 -11.43
N PHE A 17 0.52 3.91 -11.32
CA PHE A 17 -0.46 3.11 -10.60
C PHE A 17 -1.66 2.75 -11.46
N LYS A 18 -2.05 1.47 -11.40
CA LYS A 18 -3.39 1.00 -11.79
C LYS A 18 -4.16 0.71 -10.51
N ILE A 19 -5.22 1.47 -10.24
CA ILE A 19 -5.95 1.38 -8.98
C ILE A 19 -7.28 0.67 -9.18
N GLU A 20 -7.50 -0.38 -8.41
CA GLU A 20 -8.78 -1.05 -8.27
C GLU A 20 -9.26 -0.97 -6.82
N THR A 21 -10.57 -0.78 -6.62
CA THR A 21 -11.15 -0.76 -5.27
C THR A 21 -12.64 -1.08 -5.30
N ASN A 22 -13.12 -1.73 -4.25
CA ASN A 22 -14.55 -1.87 -3.95
C ASN A 22 -14.97 -1.01 -2.74
N LEU A 23 -14.08 -0.15 -2.22
CA LEU A 23 -14.33 0.66 -1.04
C LEU A 23 -15.18 1.89 -1.38
N ALA A 24 -16.00 2.30 -0.41
CA ALA A 24 -16.65 3.61 -0.43
C ALA A 24 -15.72 4.67 0.18
N ALA A 25 -15.79 5.90 -0.34
CA ALA A 25 -15.00 7.03 0.14
C ALA A 25 -15.55 7.60 1.47
N THR A 26 -15.43 6.84 2.56
CA THR A 26 -15.69 7.34 3.91
C THR A 26 -14.51 8.16 4.42
N SER A 27 -14.71 8.96 5.46
CA SER A 27 -13.63 9.77 6.04
C SER A 27 -12.44 8.93 6.51
N GLU A 28 -12.71 7.75 7.09
CA GLU A 28 -11.68 6.84 7.59
C GLU A 28 -10.89 6.19 6.45
N VAL A 29 -11.59 5.76 5.39
CA VAL A 29 -10.95 5.24 4.18
C VAL A 29 -10.08 6.32 3.55
N VAL A 30 -10.60 7.54 3.36
CA VAL A 30 -9.82 8.65 2.78
C VAL A 30 -8.60 8.97 3.65
N HIS A 31 -8.72 8.96 4.97
CA HIS A 31 -7.58 9.15 5.87
C HIS A 31 -6.50 8.08 5.69
N SER A 32 -6.90 6.82 5.50
CA SER A 32 -5.95 5.73 5.22
C SER A 32 -5.31 5.85 3.83
N ILE A 33 -6.07 6.30 2.83
CA ILE A 33 -5.52 6.60 1.51
C ILE A 33 -4.53 7.79 1.54
N GLN A 34 -4.73 8.77 2.40
CA GLN A 34 -3.75 9.84 2.62
C GLN A 34 -2.43 9.29 3.16
N ALA A 35 -2.48 8.29 4.05
CA ALA A 35 -1.27 7.60 4.50
C ALA A 35 -0.56 6.88 3.34
N PHE A 36 -1.32 6.23 2.45
CA PHE A 36 -0.76 5.65 1.22
C PHE A 36 -0.12 6.72 0.33
N SER A 37 -0.78 7.86 0.10
CA SER A 37 -0.22 8.95 -0.69
C SER A 37 1.09 9.47 -0.10
N GLN A 38 1.14 9.64 1.23
CA GLN A 38 2.37 10.04 1.89
C GLN A 38 3.49 9.00 1.73
N ALA A 39 3.17 7.71 1.76
CA ALA A 39 4.14 6.66 1.48
C ALA A 39 4.69 6.74 0.05
N VAL A 40 3.83 7.01 -0.95
CA VAL A 40 4.23 7.25 -2.34
C VAL A 40 5.18 8.45 -2.43
N ASP A 41 4.80 9.59 -1.87
CA ASP A 41 5.62 10.80 -1.92
C ASP A 41 6.99 10.60 -1.25
N LEU A 42 7.02 9.92 -0.10
CA LEU A 42 8.26 9.59 0.62
C LEU A 42 9.19 8.69 -0.22
N LEU A 43 8.64 7.67 -0.88
CA LEU A 43 9.44 6.76 -1.70
C LEU A 43 9.92 7.43 -2.98
N PHE A 44 9.02 8.08 -3.72
CA PHE A 44 9.32 8.63 -5.04
C PHE A 44 10.19 9.90 -4.96
N ALA A 45 10.29 10.54 -3.80
CA ALA A 45 11.33 11.54 -3.54
C ALA A 45 12.77 10.96 -3.56
N ARG A 46 12.92 9.63 -3.48
CA ARG A 46 14.21 8.93 -3.33
C ARG A 46 14.53 7.96 -4.47
N ILE A 47 13.53 7.56 -5.24
CA ILE A 47 13.68 6.65 -6.37
C ILE A 47 13.05 7.23 -7.63
N GLN A 48 13.50 6.76 -8.79
CA GLN A 48 12.80 7.01 -10.04
C GLN A 48 11.96 5.77 -10.38
N PRO A 49 10.63 5.84 -10.34
CA PRO A 49 9.79 4.70 -10.69
C PRO A 49 9.90 4.40 -12.21
N GLU A 50 10.19 3.15 -12.55
CA GLU A 50 10.37 2.71 -13.94
C GLU A 50 9.26 1.76 -14.45
N LYS A 51 8.31 1.41 -13.57
CA LYS A 51 7.24 0.45 -13.89
C LYS A 51 5.90 0.87 -13.31
N VAL A 52 4.84 0.30 -13.88
CA VAL A 52 3.47 0.46 -13.40
C VAL A 52 3.14 -0.68 -12.44
N VAL A 53 2.61 -0.34 -11.26
CA VAL A 53 2.15 -1.29 -10.24
C VAL A 53 0.63 -1.23 -10.15
N SER A 54 0.00 -2.40 -10.05
CA SER A 54 -1.43 -2.49 -9.80
C SER A 54 -1.67 -2.51 -8.30
N CYS A 55 -2.45 -1.59 -7.76
CA CYS A 55 -2.79 -1.54 -6.34
C CYS A 55 -4.28 -1.79 -6.18
N ILE A 56 -4.60 -2.71 -5.28
CA ILE A 56 -5.97 -3.14 -5.01
C ILE A 56 -6.27 -2.78 -3.56
N PHE A 57 -7.18 -1.82 -3.38
CA PHE A 57 -7.60 -1.34 -2.06
C PHE A 57 -8.94 -1.99 -1.70
N GLY A 58 -8.94 -2.78 -0.63
CA GLY A 58 -10.13 -3.53 -0.24
C GLY A 58 -10.10 -3.98 1.20
N PHE A 59 -10.82 -5.08 1.46
CA PHE A 59 -10.92 -5.74 2.76
C PHE A 59 -10.94 -7.27 2.56
N ARG A 60 -10.96 -8.03 3.67
CA ARG A 60 -11.05 -9.49 3.65
C ARG A 60 -12.20 -9.97 2.73
N GLU A 61 -11.81 -10.81 1.77
CA GLU A 61 -12.64 -11.32 0.66
C GLU A 61 -12.91 -10.28 -0.42
N LEU A 62 -12.24 -10.45 -1.56
CA LEU A 62 -12.40 -9.56 -2.70
C LEU A 62 -12.70 -10.36 -3.95
N ASN A 63 -13.65 -9.84 -4.73
CA ASN A 63 -13.93 -10.25 -6.08
C ASN A 63 -13.50 -9.11 -7.00
N ILE A 64 -12.48 -9.35 -7.84
CA ILE A 64 -12.04 -8.36 -8.82
C ILE A 64 -12.29 -8.90 -10.21
N ASN A 65 -12.89 -8.06 -11.06
CA ASN A 65 -13.02 -8.34 -12.47
C ASN A 65 -11.94 -7.60 -13.27
N PHE A 66 -10.97 -8.34 -13.79
CA PHE A 66 -9.98 -7.83 -14.74
C PHE A 66 -10.40 -8.19 -16.16
N SER A 67 -11.12 -7.28 -16.84
CA SER A 67 -11.42 -7.40 -18.28
C SER A 67 -11.91 -8.80 -18.72
N GLY A 68 -12.79 -9.42 -17.93
CA GLY A 68 -13.35 -10.75 -18.19
C GLY A 68 -12.75 -11.90 -17.36
N LEU A 69 -11.78 -11.62 -16.49
CA LEU A 69 -11.24 -12.57 -15.52
C LEU A 69 -11.74 -12.23 -14.11
N GLU A 70 -12.40 -13.18 -13.46
CA GLU A 70 -12.88 -13.03 -12.09
C GLU A 70 -11.86 -13.64 -11.11
N LEU A 71 -11.22 -12.78 -10.31
CA LEU A 71 -10.33 -13.20 -9.24
C LEU A 71 -11.08 -13.19 -7.91
N ASN A 72 -11.33 -14.38 -7.36
CA ASN A 72 -11.86 -14.57 -6.02
C ASN A 72 -10.71 -14.97 -5.10
N TYR A 73 -10.40 -14.16 -4.09
CA TYR A 73 -9.42 -14.54 -3.06
C TYR A 73 -9.94 -14.26 -1.65
N ALA A 74 -9.57 -15.14 -0.73
CA ALA A 74 -9.82 -15.01 0.71
C ALA A 74 -8.48 -15.02 1.44
N LEU A 75 -8.21 -13.98 2.24
CA LEU A 75 -7.05 -13.93 3.11
C LEU A 75 -7.34 -14.78 4.36
N ILE A 76 -6.78 -15.99 4.40
CA ILE A 76 -7.05 -17.01 5.43
C ILE A 76 -6.45 -16.60 6.80
N GLN A 77 -5.45 -15.70 6.82
CA GLN A 77 -4.83 -15.15 8.03
C GLN A 77 -5.00 -13.61 8.09
N PRO A 78 -4.78 -12.94 9.24
CA PRO A 78 -4.79 -11.48 9.30
C PRO A 78 -3.56 -10.91 8.59
N THR A 79 -3.65 -10.84 7.27
CA THR A 79 -2.62 -10.30 6.37
C THR A 79 -3.03 -8.87 6.00
N LEU A 80 -2.21 -7.88 6.39
CA LEU A 80 -2.49 -6.45 6.16
C LEU A 80 -2.31 -6.05 4.69
N HIS A 81 -1.38 -6.70 4.02
CA HIS A 81 -1.07 -6.47 2.62
C HIS A 81 -0.24 -7.64 2.07
N PHE A 82 -0.17 -7.77 0.74
CA PHE A 82 0.78 -8.66 0.10
C PHE A 82 1.06 -8.22 -1.34
N THR A 83 2.29 -8.47 -1.80
CA THR A 83 2.72 -8.21 -3.16
C THR A 83 2.83 -9.51 -3.97
N LEU A 84 2.10 -9.61 -5.08
CA LEU A 84 2.26 -10.69 -6.08
C LEU A 84 3.15 -10.22 -7.23
N ALA A 85 4.18 -11.02 -7.51
CA ALA A 85 5.09 -10.85 -8.65
C ALA A 85 5.66 -9.42 -8.78
N HIS A 86 5.87 -8.74 -7.64
CA HIS A 86 6.38 -7.35 -7.53
C HIS A 86 5.58 -6.28 -8.30
N ASN A 87 4.41 -6.61 -8.83
CA ASN A 87 3.66 -5.74 -9.74
C ASN A 87 2.18 -5.60 -9.36
N ILE A 88 1.70 -6.37 -8.39
CA ILE A 88 0.35 -6.28 -7.85
C ILE A 88 0.46 -6.21 -6.33
N ILE A 89 -0.06 -5.15 -5.73
CA ILE A 89 -0.11 -4.96 -4.28
C ILE A 89 -1.57 -4.99 -3.84
N PHE A 90 -1.85 -5.74 -2.79
CA PHE A 90 -3.14 -5.73 -2.12
C PHE A 90 -3.01 -5.01 -0.79
N PHE A 91 -3.93 -4.09 -0.54
CA PHE A 91 -4.00 -3.33 0.70
C PHE A 91 -5.31 -3.61 1.41
N ASP A 92 -5.24 -4.18 2.62
CA ASP A 92 -6.37 -4.28 3.54
C ASP A 92 -6.52 -2.95 4.27
N VAL A 93 -7.32 -2.06 3.69
CA VAL A 93 -7.51 -0.71 4.20
C VAL A 93 -8.25 -0.74 5.54
N ILE A 94 -9.18 -1.68 5.73
CA ILE A 94 -9.98 -1.77 6.93
C ILE A 94 -9.11 -2.09 8.14
N ASN A 95 -8.19 -3.04 8.02
CA ASN A 95 -7.24 -3.34 9.10
C ASN A 95 -6.15 -2.26 9.27
N SER A 96 -5.94 -1.42 8.26
CA SER A 96 -5.01 -0.28 8.34
C SER A 96 -5.60 0.89 9.13
N ILE A 97 -6.90 1.18 8.96
CA ILE A 97 -7.59 2.33 9.58
C ILE A 97 -7.43 2.38 11.10
N ASP A 98 -7.41 1.23 11.78
CA ASP A 98 -7.28 1.14 13.24
C ASP A 98 -5.86 1.45 13.77
N LYS A 99 -4.89 1.63 12.88
CA LYS A 99 -3.49 1.88 13.25
C LYS A 99 -3.20 3.39 13.33
N PRO A 100 -2.21 3.81 14.13
CA PRO A 100 -1.71 5.18 14.07
C PRO A 100 -1.29 5.56 12.65
N PHE A 101 -1.52 6.81 12.25
CA PHE A 101 -1.30 7.26 10.88
C PHE A 101 0.11 6.94 10.34
N ASP A 102 1.17 7.26 11.09
CA ASP A 102 2.55 6.92 10.67
C ASP A 102 2.78 5.41 10.54
N VAL A 103 2.09 4.59 11.33
CA VAL A 103 2.15 3.12 11.18
C VAL A 103 1.42 2.68 9.91
N GLN A 104 0.33 3.36 9.52
CA GLN A 104 -0.30 3.11 8.21
C GLN A 104 0.66 3.47 7.06
N VAL A 105 1.31 4.64 7.14
CA VAL A 105 2.32 5.06 6.16
C VAL A 105 3.44 4.02 6.06
N ALA A 106 3.95 3.52 7.19
CA ALA A 106 4.98 2.49 7.23
C ALA A 106 4.57 1.20 6.50
N ASN A 107 3.38 0.68 6.80
CA ASN A 107 2.85 -0.54 6.16
C ASN A 107 2.65 -0.35 4.65
N TYR A 108 2.20 0.82 4.20
CA TYR A 108 2.08 1.10 2.76
C TYR A 108 3.45 1.24 2.10
N LEU A 109 4.40 1.87 2.78
CA LEU A 109 5.74 2.08 2.29
C LEU A 109 6.51 0.76 2.10
N GLU A 110 6.35 -0.18 3.03
CA GLU A 110 6.91 -1.54 2.95
C GLU A 110 6.58 -2.22 1.61
N GLU A 111 5.30 -2.29 1.26
CA GLU A 111 4.88 -2.93 0.02
C GLU A 111 5.29 -2.15 -1.23
N LEU A 112 5.31 -0.83 -1.16
CA LEU A 112 5.81 0.01 -2.24
C LEU A 112 7.31 -0.24 -2.47
N ILE A 113 8.10 -0.47 -1.43
CA ILE A 113 9.51 -0.84 -1.53
C ILE A 113 9.63 -2.23 -2.17
N HIS A 114 8.88 -3.23 -1.70
CA HIS A 114 8.86 -4.55 -2.33
C HIS A 114 8.56 -4.47 -3.83
N ALA A 115 7.51 -3.74 -4.20
CA ALA A 115 7.10 -3.59 -5.57
C ALA A 115 8.12 -2.79 -6.39
N PHE A 116 8.40 -1.53 -6.05
CA PHE A 116 9.20 -0.64 -6.90
C PHE A 116 10.71 -0.89 -6.85
N MET A 117 11.23 -1.46 -5.77
CA MET A 117 12.66 -1.81 -5.66
C MET A 117 12.95 -3.28 -6.00
N ASN A 118 11.93 -4.08 -6.35
CA ASN A 118 12.04 -5.51 -6.66
C ASN A 118 12.77 -6.32 -5.58
N THR A 119 12.51 -6.00 -4.30
CA THR A 119 13.11 -6.71 -3.17
C THR A 119 12.14 -7.72 -2.57
N SER A 120 12.67 -8.87 -2.16
CA SER A 120 11.97 -9.89 -1.37
C SER A 120 12.63 -10.11 -0.01
N ASP A 121 13.63 -9.30 0.34
CA ASP A 121 14.30 -9.35 1.64
C ASP A 121 13.55 -8.46 2.62
N GLU A 122 12.83 -9.09 3.54
CA GLU A 122 12.04 -8.44 4.58
C GLU A 122 12.90 -7.54 5.48
N ILE A 123 14.05 -8.03 5.95
CA ILE A 123 14.93 -7.29 6.87
C ILE A 123 15.44 -6.02 6.19
N PHE A 124 15.88 -6.15 4.94
CA PHE A 124 16.32 -5.01 4.16
C PHE A 124 15.18 -4.01 3.91
N THR A 125 13.97 -4.51 3.64
CA THR A 125 12.79 -3.66 3.42
C THR A 125 12.43 -2.87 4.68
N HIS A 126 12.40 -3.51 5.84
CA HIS A 126 12.13 -2.85 7.13
C HIS A 126 13.17 -1.78 7.44
N GLN A 127 14.45 -2.04 7.17
CA GLN A 127 15.51 -1.05 7.33
C GLN A 127 15.31 0.17 6.43
N ILE A 128 14.86 -0.01 5.20
CA ILE A 128 14.52 1.11 4.31
C ILE A 128 13.33 1.89 4.86
N VAL A 129 12.26 1.21 5.31
CA VAL A 129 11.09 1.89 5.90
C VAL A 129 11.51 2.77 7.07
N GLU A 130 12.28 2.24 8.03
CA GLU A 130 12.75 3.01 9.19
C GLU A 130 13.71 4.15 8.84
N LEU A 131 14.46 4.01 7.75
CA LEU A 131 15.33 5.06 7.24
C LEU A 131 14.52 6.20 6.58
N VAL A 132 13.45 5.86 5.87
CA VAL A 132 12.60 6.81 5.13
C VAL A 132 11.58 7.47 6.06
N LEU A 133 11.07 6.75 7.06
CA LEU A 133 10.11 7.22 8.06
C LEU A 133 10.65 6.99 9.49
N PRO A 134 11.49 7.90 10.02
CA PRO A 134 12.16 7.69 11.31
C PRO A 134 11.26 7.72 12.55
N SER A 135 9.96 8.03 12.40
CA SER A 135 8.98 8.03 13.50
C SER A 135 8.48 6.63 13.87
N VAL A 136 8.84 5.59 13.08
CA VAL A 136 8.46 4.21 13.33
C VAL A 136 9.68 3.29 13.51
N SER A 137 9.46 2.16 14.17
CA SER A 137 10.38 1.02 14.26
C SER A 137 9.65 -0.27 13.98
N TYR A 138 10.33 -1.26 13.40
CA TYR A 138 9.83 -2.62 13.25
C TYR A 138 10.22 -3.45 14.48
N LEU A 139 9.22 -3.79 15.30
CA LEU A 139 9.38 -4.54 16.55
C LEU A 139 8.32 -5.64 16.63
N ASP A 140 8.72 -6.82 17.10
CA ASP A 140 7.83 -7.97 17.32
C ASP A 140 6.97 -8.34 16.10
N GLY A 141 7.52 -8.18 14.89
CA GLY A 141 6.84 -8.53 13.64
C GLY A 141 5.84 -7.48 13.12
N CYS A 142 5.91 -6.24 13.60
CA CYS A 142 5.08 -5.14 13.11
C CYS A 142 5.73 -3.76 13.27
N PHE A 143 5.31 -2.79 12.47
CA PHE A 143 5.67 -1.39 12.69
C PHE A 143 4.93 -0.77 13.87
N GLN A 144 5.65 -0.02 14.69
CA GLN A 144 5.15 0.71 15.85
C GLN A 144 5.76 2.13 15.88
N LEU A 145 5.08 3.07 16.55
CA LEU A 145 5.65 4.40 16.80
C LEU A 145 6.87 4.29 17.73
N ARG A 146 7.89 5.12 17.48
CA ARG A 146 9.04 5.29 18.38
C ARG A 146 8.73 6.12 19.63
#